data_AF-A0A7X9DG24-F1
#
_entry.id   AF-A0A7X9DG24-F1
#
_cell.length_a   1.000
_cell.length_b   1.000
_cell.length_c   1.000
_cell.angle_alpha   90.00
_cell.angle_beta   90.00
_cell.angle_gamma   90.00
#
_symmetry.space_group_name_H-M   'P 1'
#
loop_
_entity.id
_entity.type
_entity.pdbx_description
1 polymer ?
#
loop_
_entity_poly.entity_id
_entity_poly.type
_entity_poly.pdbx_seq_one_letter_code
_entity_poly.pdbx_strand_id
1 'polypeptide(L)'
;MNFKILFVAIVTVIAFTSCGALQEDTAVIAGSVMVDEGISRASSPPVFVAIARNGDMEAIQNDPANTIISVIQPDDSGDFSIECKDYGLKSGDEVFLFAFIDNDYAGGIPYPTPGDAVGFYHNGLKLSYTIGVDGQATILINRQQYDFHANIIGILDGTESGNVILIAYAGDFNSSNFSDIDIDAVIGYKKLTKPAYPVSFTLPVMPYGYNVPIGGVYIIALLDANANGIPDEGDTIGFAVEPGSNTPVAVTVTNGVVSASTIKFVMPIYGEPATNDPPLTITGQFDAPTGYSSDSTTKPIFVVVARGSDPNEVFTNIKNLNTQTFDFTRVTQGENTFALTISRSKFNPGDQVFIFALWDK
;
A
#
# COMPACT_ATOMS: atom_id res chain seq x y z
N MET A 1 60.85 -41.43 55.14
CA MET A 1 60.49 -40.54 56.27
C MET A 1 60.13 -39.18 55.68
N ASN A 2 58.85 -38.82 55.78
CA ASN A 2 58.19 -37.52 55.58
C ASN A 2 58.25 -36.73 54.24
N PHE A 3 57.02 -36.57 53.73
CA PHE A 3 56.41 -35.44 53.02
C PHE A 3 56.86 -35.09 51.60
N LYS A 4 55.90 -35.22 50.66
CA LYS A 4 55.44 -34.12 49.79
C LYS A 4 54.09 -34.48 49.15
N ILE A 5 53.05 -33.75 49.54
CA ILE A 5 51.70 -33.82 49.00
C ILE A 5 51.66 -33.02 47.70
N LEU A 6 51.12 -33.66 46.66
CA LEU A 6 51.01 -33.19 45.29
C LEU A 6 49.73 -32.35 45.15
N PHE A 7 49.86 -31.04 44.90
CA PHE A 7 48.77 -30.21 44.40
C PHE A 7 48.93 -30.08 42.88
N VAL A 8 48.07 -30.76 42.13
CA VAL A 8 47.95 -30.61 40.67
C VAL A 8 47.01 -29.44 40.41
N ALA A 9 47.56 -28.36 39.85
CA ALA A 9 46.78 -27.25 39.33
C ALA A 9 46.18 -27.65 37.97
N ILE A 10 44.85 -27.78 37.90
CA ILE A 10 44.11 -27.82 36.64
C ILE A 10 43.60 -26.40 36.40
N VAL A 11 44.26 -25.69 35.49
CA VAL A 11 43.78 -24.42 34.93
C VAL A 11 42.85 -24.79 33.78
N THR A 12 41.54 -24.80 34.02
CA THR A 12 40.54 -24.91 32.96
C THR A 12 40.29 -23.52 32.40
N VAL A 13 40.83 -23.25 31.21
CA VAL A 13 40.51 -22.07 30.40
C VAL A 13 39.09 -22.25 29.88
N ILE A 14 38.14 -21.51 30.46
CA ILE A 14 36.80 -21.36 29.88
C ILE A 14 36.86 -20.13 28.97
N ALA A 15 37.03 -20.38 27.67
CA ALA A 15 36.85 -19.36 26.64
C ALA A 15 35.34 -19.13 26.43
N PHE A 16 34.75 -18.22 27.20
CA PHE A 16 33.50 -17.58 26.81
C PHE A 16 33.82 -16.45 25.83
N THR A 17 34.05 -16.81 24.56
CA THR A 17 33.88 -15.86 23.45
C THR A 17 32.45 -16.01 22.94
N SER A 18 31.49 -15.59 23.77
CA SER A 18 30.23 -15.09 23.25
C SER A 18 30.48 -13.59 23.05
N CYS A 19 30.74 -13.23 21.80
CA CYS A 19 30.72 -11.85 21.35
C CYS A 19 29.26 -11.39 21.38
N GLY A 20 28.74 -11.15 22.59
CA GLY A 20 27.58 -10.31 22.79
C GLY A 20 28.03 -8.89 22.50
N ALA A 21 28.12 -8.53 21.21
CA ALA A 21 27.83 -7.15 20.86
C ALA A 21 26.42 -6.92 21.40
N LEU A 22 26.33 -6.18 22.51
CA LEU A 22 25.10 -5.46 22.82
C LEU A 22 24.85 -4.65 21.55
N GLN A 23 23.98 -5.16 20.69
CA GLN A 23 23.45 -4.40 19.59
C GLN A 23 22.84 -3.20 20.29
N GLU A 24 23.46 -2.03 20.16
CA GLU A 24 22.83 -0.80 20.62
C GLU A 24 21.47 -0.80 19.94
N ASP A 25 20.42 -0.96 20.74
CA ASP A 25 19.05 -0.92 20.26
C ASP A 25 18.85 0.51 19.75
N THR A 26 19.11 0.75 18.47
CA THR A 26 18.90 2.05 17.84
C THR A 26 17.41 2.14 17.52
N ALA A 27 16.59 2.19 18.57
CA ALA A 27 15.17 2.46 18.47
C ALA A 27 14.99 3.96 18.21
N VAL A 28 15.48 4.41 17.06
CA VAL A 28 15.38 5.79 16.58
C VAL A 28 14.67 5.75 15.24
N ILE A 29 13.66 6.60 15.09
CA ILE A 29 13.06 6.88 13.79
C ILE A 29 13.62 8.22 13.32
N ALA A 30 14.32 8.22 12.18
CA ALA A 30 14.85 9.42 11.56
C ALA A 30 14.29 9.56 10.14
N GLY A 31 14.11 10.80 9.69
CA GLY A 31 13.47 11.04 8.41
C GLY A 31 13.33 12.51 8.06
N SER A 32 12.61 12.76 6.98
CA SER A 32 12.29 14.08 6.46
C SER A 32 10.82 14.20 6.09
N VAL A 33 10.25 15.38 6.30
CA VAL A 33 8.90 15.74 5.86
C VAL A 33 8.97 16.77 4.74
N MET A 34 8.22 16.53 3.69
CA MET A 34 7.99 17.48 2.61
C MET A 34 6.51 17.85 2.57
N VAL A 35 6.22 19.04 2.05
CA VAL A 35 4.85 19.49 1.82
C VAL A 35 4.67 19.69 0.32
N ASP A 36 3.62 19.08 -0.22
CA ASP A 36 3.26 19.23 -1.63
C ASP A 36 2.86 20.69 -1.93
N GLU A 37 3.29 21.21 -3.08
CA GLU A 37 3.03 22.60 -3.47
C GLU A 37 1.54 22.90 -3.67
N GLY A 38 0.72 21.87 -3.92
CA GLY A 38 -0.73 21.95 -4.04
C GLY A 38 -1.47 22.12 -2.71
N ILE A 39 -0.80 21.96 -1.56
CA ILE A 39 -1.42 22.13 -0.25
C ILE A 39 -1.51 23.61 0.13
N SER A 40 -2.74 24.06 0.40
CA SER A 40 -3.00 25.40 0.95
C SER A 40 -2.48 25.52 2.38
N ARG A 41 -1.73 26.58 2.67
CA ARG A 41 -1.09 26.83 3.98
C ARG A 41 -1.34 28.25 4.47
N ALA A 42 -1.48 28.41 5.79
CA ALA A 42 -1.36 29.72 6.44
C ALA A 42 0.06 30.30 6.29
N SER A 43 0.33 31.52 6.77
CA SER A 43 1.64 32.17 6.54
C SER A 43 2.83 31.54 7.29
N SER A 44 2.61 30.53 8.14
CA SER A 44 3.65 29.72 8.81
C SER A 44 3.01 28.62 9.68
N PRO A 45 2.20 27.69 9.13
CA PRO A 45 1.59 26.68 9.96
C PRO A 45 2.66 25.67 10.42
N PRO A 46 2.60 25.23 11.69
CA PRO A 46 3.50 24.24 12.23
C PRO A 46 3.31 22.94 11.46
N VAL A 47 4.43 22.29 11.18
CA VAL A 47 4.46 20.92 10.68
C VAL A 47 4.72 20.02 11.88
N PHE A 48 3.98 18.94 11.98
CA PHE A 48 4.14 17.95 13.02
C PHE A 48 4.39 16.57 12.42
N VAL A 49 5.18 15.76 13.11
CA VAL A 49 5.34 14.33 12.87
C VAL A 49 4.78 13.59 14.08
N ALA A 50 3.90 12.63 13.83
CA ALA A 50 3.24 11.85 14.86
C ALA A 50 3.50 10.35 14.68
N ILE A 51 3.69 9.68 15.81
CA ILE A 51 3.78 8.23 15.90
C ILE A 51 2.52 7.73 16.60
N ALA A 52 1.80 6.81 15.97
CA ALA A 52 0.74 6.04 16.61
C ALA A 52 1.16 4.58 16.79
N ARG A 53 0.60 3.92 17.82
CA ARG A 53 0.97 2.55 18.21
C ARG A 53 0.69 1.52 17.12
N ASN A 54 -0.34 1.76 16.32
CA ASN A 54 -0.75 0.90 15.21
C ASN A 54 -1.47 1.74 14.15
N GLY A 55 -1.73 1.14 12.99
CA GLY A 55 -2.48 1.76 11.89
C GLY A 55 -4.00 1.65 12.05
N ASP A 56 -4.53 1.56 13.27
CA ASP A 56 -5.99 1.58 13.48
C ASP A 56 -6.51 3.02 13.30
N MET A 57 -6.88 3.32 12.07
CA MET A 57 -7.34 4.65 11.67
C MET A 57 -8.60 5.09 12.43
N GLU A 58 -9.46 4.15 12.80
CA GLU A 58 -10.67 4.46 13.58
C GLU A 58 -10.29 4.90 15.00
N ALA A 59 -9.33 4.21 15.63
CA ALA A 59 -8.80 4.60 16.94
C ALA A 59 -8.09 5.95 16.90
N ILE A 60 -7.27 6.20 15.87
CA ILE A 60 -6.58 7.48 15.67
C ILE A 60 -7.59 8.63 15.54
N GLN A 61 -8.68 8.43 14.79
CA GLN A 61 -9.69 9.47 14.58
C GLN A 61 -10.58 9.73 15.80
N ASN A 62 -10.98 8.67 16.51
CA ASN A 62 -11.94 8.77 17.61
C ASN A 62 -11.30 9.11 18.96
N ASP A 63 -10.04 8.70 19.17
CA ASP A 63 -9.31 8.93 20.41
C ASP A 63 -7.81 9.15 20.15
N PRO A 64 -7.44 10.27 19.47
CA PRO A 64 -6.05 10.55 19.13
C PRO A 64 -5.17 10.69 20.36
N ALA A 65 -5.69 11.22 21.47
CA ALA A 65 -4.94 11.46 22.70
C ALA A 65 -4.39 10.18 23.35
N ASN A 66 -5.10 9.05 23.19
CA ASN A 66 -4.67 7.75 23.73
C ASN A 66 -4.03 6.84 22.68
N THR A 67 -4.16 7.18 21.39
CA THR A 67 -3.63 6.36 20.28
C THR A 67 -2.28 6.87 19.77
N ILE A 68 -2.09 8.19 19.75
CA ILE A 68 -0.84 8.85 19.37
C ILE A 68 0.13 8.79 20.55
N ILE A 69 1.31 8.24 20.29
CA ILE A 69 2.38 8.04 21.27
C ILE A 69 3.20 9.31 21.45
N SER A 70 3.53 9.98 20.34
CA SER A 70 4.38 11.15 20.33
C SER A 70 4.04 12.05 19.16
N VAL A 71 4.20 13.35 19.37
CA VAL A 71 4.15 14.38 18.34
C VAL A 71 5.37 15.28 18.51
N ILE A 72 6.12 15.47 17.43
CA ILE A 72 7.28 16.37 17.40
C ILE A 72 7.15 17.35 16.24
N GLN A 73 7.91 18.44 16.28
CA GLN A 73 8.10 19.31 15.12
C GLN A 73 9.43 18.94 14.45
N PRO A 74 9.47 18.78 13.11
CA PRO A 74 10.74 18.70 12.40
C PRO A 74 11.47 20.05 12.49
N ASP A 75 12.75 20.05 12.14
CA ASP A 75 13.53 21.29 12.04
C ASP A 75 13.15 22.13 10.80
N ASP A 76 13.81 23.27 10.62
CA ASP A 76 13.53 24.21 9.53
C ASP A 76 13.79 23.61 8.12
N SER A 77 14.59 22.54 8.02
CA SER A 77 14.79 21.76 6.78
C SER A 77 13.71 20.70 6.55
N GLY A 78 12.87 20.42 7.55
CA GLY A 78 11.91 19.33 7.52
C GLY A 78 12.47 18.00 8.07
N ASP A 79 13.70 17.99 8.60
CA ASP A 79 14.33 16.79 9.14
C ASP A 79 13.86 16.53 10.56
N PHE A 80 13.78 15.24 10.93
CA PHE A 80 13.36 14.84 12.27
C PHE A 80 14.09 13.58 12.76
N SER A 81 14.14 13.44 14.08
CA SER A 81 14.64 12.25 14.78
C SER A 81 13.85 12.05 16.06
N ILE A 82 13.38 10.83 16.31
CA ILE A 82 12.57 10.46 17.48
C ILE A 82 13.24 9.30 18.20
N GLU A 83 13.61 9.51 19.47
CA GLU A 83 14.09 8.44 20.35
C GLU A 83 12.88 7.62 20.86
N CYS A 84 12.73 6.40 20.36
CA CYS A 84 11.55 5.58 20.60
C CYS A 84 11.53 4.94 21.99
N LYS A 85 12.70 4.78 22.63
CA LYS A 85 12.81 4.16 23.96
C LYS A 85 12.05 4.92 25.04
N ASP A 86 12.03 6.25 24.94
CA ASP A 86 11.31 7.12 25.88
C ASP A 86 9.80 6.86 25.86
N TYR A 87 9.31 6.23 24.80
CA TYR A 87 7.92 5.86 24.59
C TYR A 87 7.65 4.36 24.76
N GLY A 88 8.64 3.60 25.25
CA GLY A 88 8.52 2.16 25.46
C GLY A 88 8.49 1.33 24.17
N LEU A 89 8.97 1.91 23.06
CA LEU A 89 9.11 1.24 21.77
C LEU A 89 10.55 0.79 21.56
N LYS A 90 10.74 -0.31 20.82
CA LYS A 90 12.04 -0.92 20.54
C LYS A 90 12.21 -1.23 19.06
N SER A 91 13.43 -1.53 18.63
CA SER A 91 13.65 -2.02 17.27
C SER A 91 12.84 -3.30 16.98
N GLY A 92 12.28 -3.36 15.78
CA GLY A 92 11.37 -4.41 15.31
C GLY A 92 9.89 -4.14 15.60
N ASP A 93 9.54 -3.17 16.45
CA ASP A 93 8.14 -2.78 16.63
C ASP A 93 7.61 -2.11 15.35
N GLU A 94 6.36 -2.41 14.99
CA GLU A 94 5.64 -1.70 13.94
C GLU A 94 4.86 -0.53 14.54
N VAL A 95 5.00 0.65 13.94
CA VAL A 95 4.25 1.86 14.29
C VAL A 95 3.59 2.46 13.05
N PHE A 96 2.62 3.34 13.26
CA PHE A 96 2.04 4.14 12.19
C PHE A 96 2.60 5.55 12.26
N LEU A 97 3.23 5.99 11.18
CA LEU A 97 3.95 7.26 11.12
C LEU A 97 3.29 8.17 10.09
N PHE A 98 2.93 9.38 10.53
CA PHE A 98 2.29 10.37 9.68
C PHE A 98 2.75 11.77 10.06
N ALA A 99 2.62 12.70 9.13
CA ALA A 99 2.91 14.10 9.35
C ALA A 99 1.70 14.94 8.97
N PHE A 100 1.52 16.08 9.62
CA PHE A 100 0.38 16.96 9.33
C PHE A 100 0.74 18.43 9.53
N ILE A 101 -0.03 19.27 8.86
CA ILE A 101 -0.02 20.73 8.98
C ILE A 101 -1.27 21.11 9.73
N ASP A 102 -1.10 21.82 10.83
CA ASP A 102 -2.21 22.39 11.61
C ASP A 102 -2.36 23.87 11.22
N ASN A 103 -3.31 24.18 10.33
CA ASN A 103 -3.48 25.51 9.77
C ASN A 103 -4.20 26.47 10.72
N ASP A 104 -5.02 25.95 11.63
CA ASP A 104 -5.92 26.76 12.46
C ASP A 104 -5.64 26.68 13.97
N TYR A 105 -4.74 25.80 14.40
CA TYR A 105 -4.42 25.52 15.80
C TYR A 105 -5.67 25.13 16.63
N ALA A 106 -6.71 24.60 15.97
CA ALA A 106 -7.89 24.07 16.63
C ALA A 106 -7.66 22.60 17.06
N GLY A 107 -8.54 22.06 17.91
CA GLY A 107 -8.46 20.65 18.34
C GLY A 107 -7.60 20.37 19.58
N GLY A 108 -6.79 21.34 20.03
CA GLY A 108 -6.08 21.28 21.32
C GLY A 108 -4.77 20.49 21.26
N ILE A 109 -4.84 19.16 21.40
CA ILE A 109 -3.67 18.30 21.12
C ILE A 109 -3.47 18.35 19.60
N PRO A 110 -2.24 18.59 19.08
CA PRO A 110 -2.00 18.65 17.65
C PRO A 110 -2.57 17.39 16.96
N TYR A 111 -3.66 17.59 16.25
CA TYR A 111 -4.41 16.59 15.49
C TYR A 111 -5.12 17.34 14.37
N PRO A 112 -5.06 16.85 13.14
CA PRO A 112 -5.55 17.63 12.01
C PRO A 112 -7.08 17.74 12.04
N THR A 113 -7.58 18.93 11.70
CA THR A 113 -9.00 19.28 11.58
C THR A 113 -9.36 19.66 10.13
N PRO A 114 -10.65 19.77 9.75
CA PRO A 114 -11.01 20.12 8.37
C PRO A 114 -10.34 21.42 7.88
N GLY A 115 -9.58 21.34 6.78
CA GLY A 115 -8.74 22.45 6.28
C GLY A 115 -7.24 22.25 6.51
N ASP A 116 -6.87 21.31 7.35
CA ASP A 116 -5.49 20.86 7.54
C ASP A 116 -5.04 19.92 6.42
N ALA A 117 -3.80 19.46 6.50
CA ALA A 117 -3.27 18.49 5.55
C ALA A 117 -2.45 17.41 6.25
N VAL A 118 -2.48 16.20 5.71
CA VAL A 118 -1.83 15.01 6.26
C VAL A 118 -1.01 14.32 5.17
N GLY A 119 0.08 13.69 5.58
CA GLY A 119 0.90 12.77 4.79
C GLY A 119 1.20 11.52 5.61
N PHE A 120 1.30 10.37 4.95
CA PHE A 120 1.59 9.10 5.61
C PHE A 120 2.93 8.55 5.14
N TYR A 121 3.69 7.94 6.04
CA TYR A 121 4.76 7.05 5.62
C TYR A 121 4.16 5.80 4.99
N HIS A 122 4.83 5.28 3.95
CA HIS A 122 4.48 4.01 3.36
C HIS A 122 5.70 3.34 2.71
N ASN A 123 5.63 2.02 2.57
CA ASN A 123 6.54 1.23 1.76
C ASN A 123 5.71 0.20 0.97
N GLY A 124 5.46 0.48 -0.31
CA GLY A 124 4.39 -0.21 -1.05
C GLY A 124 3.03 0.03 -0.37
N LEU A 125 2.21 -1.03 -0.21
CA LEU A 125 0.93 -0.98 0.51
C LEU A 125 1.08 -1.01 2.05
N LYS A 126 2.28 -1.18 2.58
CA LYS A 126 2.52 -1.15 4.02
C LYS A 126 2.55 0.30 4.50
N LEU A 127 1.51 0.73 5.23
CA LEU A 127 1.48 2.05 5.88
C LEU A 127 2.12 2.05 7.29
N SER A 128 2.67 0.92 7.73
CA SER A 128 3.43 0.83 8.98
C SER A 128 4.93 1.02 8.75
N TYR A 129 5.60 1.66 9.71
CA TYR A 129 7.05 1.77 9.81
C TYR A 129 7.58 0.75 10.84
N THR A 130 8.62 -0.01 10.49
CA THR A 130 9.28 -0.95 11.42
C THR A 130 10.57 -0.36 11.98
N ILE A 131 10.61 -0.13 13.30
CA ILE A 131 11.69 0.60 13.96
C ILE A 131 13.05 -0.10 13.81
N GLY A 132 14.06 0.62 13.33
CA GLY A 132 15.43 0.10 13.14
C GLY A 132 15.57 -0.95 12.02
N VAL A 133 14.48 -1.24 11.30
CA VAL A 133 14.47 -2.12 10.11
C VAL A 133 14.23 -1.28 8.87
N ASP A 134 13.17 -0.47 8.90
CA ASP A 134 12.92 0.50 7.85
C ASP A 134 13.98 1.60 7.94
N GLY A 135 14.41 2.11 6.78
CA GLY A 135 15.45 3.12 6.68
C GLY A 135 14.96 4.51 7.12
N GLN A 136 15.51 5.55 6.50
CA GLN A 136 15.01 6.91 6.74
C GLN A 136 13.55 7.03 6.26
N ALA A 137 12.68 7.54 7.13
CA ALA A 137 11.29 7.79 6.79
C ALA A 137 11.17 9.06 5.93
N THR A 138 10.55 8.96 4.76
CA THR A 138 10.17 10.13 3.96
C THR A 138 8.66 10.24 3.97
N ILE A 139 8.14 11.41 4.37
CA ILE A 139 6.70 11.67 4.42
C ILE A 139 6.39 12.89 3.56
N LEU A 140 5.50 12.72 2.59
CA LEU A 140 4.95 13.82 1.81
C LEU A 140 3.55 14.18 2.33
N ILE A 141 3.39 15.42 2.80
CA ILE A 141 2.07 15.97 3.16
C ILE A 141 1.39 16.46 1.89
N ASN A 142 0.42 15.69 1.41
CA ASN A 142 -0.26 15.91 0.14
C ASN A 142 -1.78 15.67 0.19
N ARG A 143 -2.36 15.40 1.36
CA ARG A 143 -3.80 15.13 1.50
C ARG A 143 -4.49 16.18 2.38
N GLN A 144 -5.35 17.02 1.80
CA GLN A 144 -6.19 17.92 2.58
C GLN A 144 -7.23 17.16 3.41
N GLN A 145 -7.51 17.59 4.63
CA GLN A 145 -8.57 17.05 5.47
C GLN A 145 -9.93 17.68 5.18
N TYR A 146 -10.97 16.84 5.15
CA TYR A 146 -12.37 17.18 4.98
C TYR A 146 -13.21 16.81 6.21
N ASP A 147 -14.45 17.31 6.25
CA ASP A 147 -15.42 17.03 7.31
C ASP A 147 -16.45 15.99 6.84
N PHE A 148 -16.10 14.71 7.00
CA PHE A 148 -17.04 13.61 6.82
C PHE A 148 -16.64 12.39 7.63
N HIS A 149 -17.58 11.48 7.83
CA HIS A 149 -17.34 10.18 8.44
C HIS A 149 -17.99 9.09 7.58
N ALA A 150 -17.18 8.29 6.92
CA ALA A 150 -17.67 7.23 6.04
C ALA A 150 -17.09 5.86 6.41
N ASN A 151 -17.91 4.83 6.32
CA ASN A 151 -17.52 3.44 6.53
C ASN A 151 -18.00 2.58 5.37
N ILE A 152 -17.13 1.68 4.91
CA ILE A 152 -17.44 0.69 3.90
C ILE A 152 -17.60 -0.66 4.58
N ILE A 153 -18.75 -1.29 4.41
CA ILE A 153 -19.03 -2.62 4.96
C ILE A 153 -19.11 -3.65 3.83
N GLY A 154 -18.74 -4.90 4.11
CA GLY A 154 -18.85 -5.96 3.12
C GLY A 154 -18.46 -7.32 3.70
N ILE A 155 -18.25 -8.29 2.82
CA ILE A 155 -17.86 -9.66 3.17
C ILE A 155 -16.59 -10.02 2.42
N LEU A 156 -15.57 -10.48 3.14
CA LEU A 156 -14.45 -11.23 2.57
C LEU A 156 -14.89 -12.69 2.46
N ASP A 157 -15.16 -13.15 1.24
CA ASP A 157 -15.64 -14.52 0.97
C ASP A 157 -14.46 -15.46 0.68
N GLY A 158 -14.76 -16.74 0.46
CA GLY A 158 -13.78 -17.76 0.13
C GLY A 158 -13.20 -18.48 1.35
N THR A 159 -12.48 -19.57 1.07
CA THR A 159 -11.86 -20.45 2.07
C THR A 159 -10.42 -20.09 2.39
N GLU A 160 -9.83 -19.15 1.65
CA GLU A 160 -8.50 -18.63 1.87
C GLU A 160 -8.41 -18.00 3.26
N SER A 161 -7.28 -18.18 3.94
CA SER A 161 -7.06 -17.69 5.29
C SER A 161 -5.67 -17.11 5.43
N GLY A 162 -5.50 -16.07 6.23
CA GLY A 162 -4.22 -15.41 6.41
C GLY A 162 -4.36 -13.94 6.78
N ASN A 163 -3.25 -13.22 6.68
CA ASN A 163 -3.24 -11.77 6.88
C ASN A 163 -3.82 -11.10 5.63
N VAL A 164 -4.72 -10.15 5.86
CA VAL A 164 -5.37 -9.38 4.80
C VAL A 164 -5.12 -7.91 5.03
N ILE A 165 -4.61 -7.24 4.01
CA ILE A 165 -4.61 -5.77 3.92
C ILE A 165 -5.79 -5.37 3.06
N LEU A 166 -6.76 -4.71 3.66
CA LEU A 166 -7.96 -4.21 3.00
C LEU A 166 -7.79 -2.71 2.73
N ILE A 167 -7.97 -2.30 1.48
CA ILE A 167 -7.90 -0.90 1.07
C ILE A 167 -9.14 -0.45 0.30
N ALA A 168 -9.47 0.83 0.44
CA ALA A 168 -10.36 1.54 -0.46
C ALA A 168 -9.50 2.44 -1.35
N TYR A 169 -9.57 2.24 -2.66
CA TYR A 169 -8.70 2.87 -3.66
C TYR A 169 -9.52 3.73 -4.61
N ALA A 170 -9.24 5.03 -4.66
CA ALA A 170 -9.94 6.02 -5.50
C ALA A 170 -9.15 6.41 -6.76
N GLY A 171 -8.02 5.77 -7.00
CA GLY A 171 -7.13 6.06 -8.13
C GLY A 171 -7.46 5.24 -9.37
N ASP A 172 -6.75 5.53 -10.45
CA ASP A 172 -6.79 4.73 -11.68
C ASP A 172 -5.82 3.54 -11.58
N PHE A 173 -6.11 2.45 -12.31
CA PHE A 173 -5.12 1.40 -12.52
C PHE A 173 -4.30 1.68 -13.77
N ASN A 174 -2.98 1.74 -13.63
CA ASN A 174 -2.08 1.96 -14.76
C ASN A 174 -1.55 0.66 -15.38
N SER A 175 -1.59 -0.45 -14.63
CA SER A 175 -1.12 -1.76 -15.08
C SER A 175 -1.77 -2.89 -14.25
N SER A 176 -1.48 -4.15 -14.61
CA SER A 176 -1.83 -5.30 -13.77
C SER A 176 -0.84 -5.57 -12.63
N ASN A 177 0.21 -4.74 -12.49
CA ASN A 177 1.18 -4.80 -11.41
C ASN A 177 0.72 -3.94 -10.24
N PHE A 178 0.29 -4.57 -9.15
CA PHE A 178 -0.23 -3.89 -7.96
C PHE A 178 0.86 -3.30 -7.07
N SER A 179 2.13 -3.62 -7.31
CA SER A 179 3.25 -2.94 -6.64
C SER A 179 3.37 -1.47 -7.05
N ASP A 180 2.80 -1.08 -8.21
CA ASP A 180 2.82 0.29 -8.75
C ASP A 180 1.55 1.08 -8.39
N ILE A 181 0.76 0.60 -7.43
CA ILE A 181 -0.48 1.27 -7.02
C ILE A 181 -0.17 2.65 -6.42
N ASP A 182 -0.98 3.64 -6.79
CA ASP A 182 -0.85 4.99 -6.24
C ASP A 182 -1.32 5.02 -4.79
N ILE A 183 -0.36 4.98 -3.86
CA ILE A 183 -0.66 4.98 -2.43
C ILE A 183 -1.39 6.25 -2.01
N ASP A 184 -1.20 7.36 -2.71
CA ASP A 184 -1.88 8.62 -2.41
C ASP A 184 -3.38 8.57 -2.64
N ALA A 185 -3.80 7.72 -3.57
CA ALA A 185 -5.20 7.45 -3.87
C ALA A 185 -5.84 6.37 -2.97
N VAL A 186 -5.11 5.81 -1.99
CA VAL A 186 -5.69 4.97 -0.94
C VAL A 186 -6.40 5.86 0.08
N ILE A 187 -7.72 5.68 0.19
CA ILE A 187 -8.62 6.45 1.06
C ILE A 187 -9.19 5.64 2.21
N GLY A 188 -8.83 4.36 2.34
CA GLY A 188 -9.20 3.53 3.48
C GLY A 188 -8.19 2.40 3.62
N TYR A 189 -7.83 2.06 4.85
CA TYR A 189 -6.80 1.07 5.14
C TYR A 189 -7.13 0.29 6.41
N LYS A 190 -7.04 -1.04 6.35
CA LYS A 190 -7.22 -1.91 7.51
C LYS A 190 -6.45 -3.22 7.34
N LYS A 191 -5.69 -3.61 8.36
CA LYS A 191 -5.14 -4.96 8.49
C LYS A 191 -6.10 -5.84 9.30
N LEU A 192 -6.31 -7.08 8.88
CA LEU A 192 -7.07 -8.09 9.64
C LEU A 192 -6.56 -9.51 9.35
N THR A 193 -6.84 -10.45 10.25
CA THR A 193 -6.58 -11.88 9.98
C THR A 193 -7.89 -12.55 9.58
N LYS A 194 -7.94 -13.05 8.34
CA LYS A 194 -9.12 -13.74 7.79
C LYS A 194 -9.08 -15.24 8.16
N PRO A 195 -10.15 -15.80 8.74
CA PRO A 195 -10.28 -17.24 8.93
C PRO A 195 -10.65 -17.96 7.62
N ALA A 196 -10.59 -19.30 7.61
CA ALA A 196 -10.94 -20.13 6.44
C ALA A 196 -12.46 -20.22 6.14
N TYR A 197 -13.20 -19.16 6.44
CA TYR A 197 -14.63 -18.99 6.15
C TYR A 197 -14.94 -17.50 5.92
N PRO A 198 -16.12 -17.17 5.36
CA PRO A 198 -16.48 -15.80 5.07
C PRO A 198 -16.56 -14.93 6.33
N VAL A 199 -16.03 -13.70 6.26
CA VAL A 199 -16.03 -12.76 7.39
C VAL A 199 -16.50 -11.39 6.95
N SER A 200 -17.37 -10.77 7.75
CA SER A 200 -17.77 -9.38 7.52
C SER A 200 -16.66 -8.43 7.93
N PHE A 201 -16.53 -7.33 7.19
CA PHE A 201 -15.60 -6.25 7.53
C PHE A 201 -16.32 -4.90 7.61
N THR A 202 -15.70 -4.00 8.35
CA THR A 202 -15.95 -2.56 8.32
C THR A 202 -14.61 -1.88 8.07
N LEU A 203 -14.56 -1.03 7.04
CA LEU A 203 -13.40 -0.27 6.59
C LEU A 203 -13.71 1.22 6.71
N PRO A 204 -13.12 1.92 7.69
CA PRO A 204 -13.20 3.38 7.79
C PRO A 204 -12.56 4.04 6.57
N VAL A 205 -13.22 5.06 6.03
CA VAL A 205 -12.67 5.92 4.99
C VAL A 205 -12.00 7.11 5.66
N MET A 206 -10.73 7.32 5.34
CA MET A 206 -9.93 8.46 5.75
C MET A 206 -10.49 9.74 5.16
N PRO A 207 -10.74 10.79 5.96
CA PRO A 207 -11.24 12.06 5.47
C PRO A 207 -10.13 12.94 4.87
N TYR A 208 -9.18 12.33 4.15
CA TYR A 208 -7.98 12.99 3.64
C TYR A 208 -7.86 12.81 2.12
N GLY A 209 -7.51 13.88 1.40
CA GLY A 209 -7.19 13.88 -0.04
C GLY A 209 -8.42 13.89 -0.95
N TYR A 210 -9.52 13.29 -0.53
CA TYR A 210 -10.78 13.21 -1.29
C TYR A 210 -11.96 13.63 -0.43
N ASN A 211 -12.89 14.40 -1.01
CA ASN A 211 -14.15 14.76 -0.35
C ASN A 211 -15.32 13.96 -0.93
N VAL A 212 -16.30 13.63 -0.08
CA VAL A 212 -17.51 12.92 -0.50
C VAL A 212 -18.44 13.82 -1.35
N PRO A 213 -19.15 13.25 -2.35
CA PRO A 213 -19.13 11.86 -2.78
C PRO A 213 -17.88 11.50 -3.60
N ILE A 214 -17.25 10.37 -3.29
CA ILE A 214 -16.07 9.86 -4.01
C ILE A 214 -16.54 8.72 -4.91
N GLY A 215 -16.58 8.95 -6.22
CA GLY A 215 -16.94 7.94 -7.21
C GLY A 215 -15.75 7.05 -7.60
N GLY A 216 -16.04 5.86 -8.14
CA GLY A 216 -15.00 5.01 -8.73
C GLY A 216 -14.10 4.31 -7.71
N VAL A 217 -14.54 4.15 -6.46
CA VAL A 217 -13.72 3.57 -5.40
C VAL A 217 -13.74 2.04 -5.48
N TYR A 218 -12.57 1.43 -5.70
CA TYR A 218 -12.40 -0.02 -5.65
C TYR A 218 -12.07 -0.48 -4.24
N ILE A 219 -12.69 -1.57 -3.80
CA ILE A 219 -12.35 -2.23 -2.53
C ILE A 219 -11.49 -3.45 -2.84
N ILE A 220 -10.24 -3.39 -2.38
CA ILE A 220 -9.20 -4.34 -2.74
C ILE A 220 -8.70 -5.00 -1.46
N ALA A 221 -8.57 -6.32 -1.49
CA ALA A 221 -8.00 -7.11 -0.39
C ALA A 221 -6.73 -7.81 -0.88
N LEU A 222 -5.58 -7.49 -0.30
CA LEU A 222 -4.36 -8.27 -0.47
C LEU A 222 -4.34 -9.37 0.60
N LEU A 223 -4.46 -10.63 0.19
CA LEU A 223 -4.10 -11.77 1.02
C LEU A 223 -2.58 -11.91 0.98
N ASP A 224 -1.95 -11.42 2.04
CA ASP A 224 -0.50 -11.30 2.18
C ASP A 224 0.06 -12.57 2.85
N ALA A 225 0.66 -13.42 2.01
CA ALA A 225 1.11 -14.75 2.40
C ALA A 225 2.38 -14.70 3.25
N ASN A 226 3.25 -13.71 3.01
CA ASN A 226 4.56 -13.58 3.67
C ASN A 226 4.58 -12.51 4.77
N ALA A 227 3.48 -11.77 4.94
CA ALA A 227 3.26 -10.71 5.93
C ALA A 227 4.19 -9.49 5.77
N ASN A 228 4.64 -9.18 4.55
CA ASN A 228 5.52 -8.04 4.30
C ASN A 228 4.77 -6.75 3.91
N GLY A 229 3.47 -6.84 3.62
CA GLY A 229 2.60 -5.75 3.20
C GLY A 229 2.86 -5.19 1.81
N ILE A 230 3.58 -5.90 0.97
CA ILE A 230 3.91 -5.55 -0.41
C ILE A 230 3.26 -6.60 -1.32
N PRO A 231 2.44 -6.21 -2.32
CA PRO A 231 1.88 -7.18 -3.27
C PRO A 231 3.00 -7.89 -4.05
N ASP A 232 3.28 -9.14 -3.72
CA ASP A 232 4.35 -9.91 -4.36
C ASP A 232 4.01 -11.41 -4.55
N GLU A 233 5.01 -12.19 -4.96
CA GLU A 233 4.81 -13.58 -5.34
C GLU A 233 4.21 -14.43 -4.22
N GLY A 234 3.10 -15.10 -4.54
CA GLY A 234 2.38 -15.96 -3.60
C GLY A 234 1.19 -15.27 -2.94
N ASP A 235 1.10 -13.95 -3.05
CA ASP A 235 -0.07 -13.20 -2.61
C ASP A 235 -1.25 -13.36 -3.55
N THR A 236 -2.44 -12.99 -3.07
CA THR A 236 -3.64 -12.94 -3.90
C THR A 236 -4.42 -11.66 -3.67
N ILE A 237 -4.72 -10.96 -4.75
CA ILE A 237 -5.60 -9.81 -4.77
C ILE A 237 -7.06 -10.27 -4.89
N GLY A 238 -7.89 -9.71 -4.03
CA GLY A 238 -9.33 -9.81 -4.09
C GLY A 238 -9.99 -8.47 -4.41
N PHE A 239 -11.12 -8.53 -5.10
CA PHE A 239 -11.93 -7.36 -5.45
C PHE A 239 -13.35 -7.56 -4.96
N ALA A 240 -14.01 -6.46 -4.59
CA ALA A 240 -15.47 -6.44 -4.57
C ALA A 240 -15.99 -6.76 -5.98
N VAL A 241 -16.85 -7.76 -6.10
CA VAL A 241 -17.37 -8.23 -7.40
C VAL A 241 -18.88 -8.09 -7.51
N GLU A 242 -19.38 -8.01 -8.74
CA GLU A 242 -20.81 -8.08 -9.01
C GLU A 242 -21.38 -9.45 -8.57
N PRO A 243 -22.56 -9.50 -7.91
CA PRO A 243 -23.20 -10.75 -7.53
C PRO A 243 -23.37 -11.71 -8.72
N GLY A 244 -22.88 -12.93 -8.57
CA GLY A 244 -22.96 -13.95 -9.63
C GLY A 244 -21.89 -13.84 -10.72
N SER A 245 -20.96 -12.89 -10.64
CA SER A 245 -19.79 -12.82 -11.51
C SER A 245 -18.48 -12.68 -10.70
N ASN A 246 -17.36 -12.58 -11.42
CA ASN A 246 -16.04 -12.23 -10.87
C ASN A 246 -15.57 -10.85 -11.37
N THR A 247 -16.48 -10.06 -11.94
CA THR A 247 -16.16 -8.73 -12.48
C THR A 247 -16.02 -7.75 -11.32
N PRO A 248 -14.88 -7.05 -11.17
CA PRO A 248 -14.72 -6.02 -10.16
C PRO A 248 -15.75 -4.91 -10.31
N VAL A 249 -16.20 -4.40 -9.18
CA VAL A 249 -17.10 -3.24 -9.13
C VAL A 249 -16.51 -2.16 -8.25
N ALA A 250 -16.68 -0.92 -8.71
CA ALA A 250 -16.41 0.26 -7.90
C ALA A 250 -17.69 0.72 -7.19
N VAL A 251 -17.52 1.38 -6.06
CA VAL A 251 -18.60 2.01 -5.30
C VAL A 251 -18.46 3.52 -5.30
N THR A 252 -19.57 4.22 -5.02
CA THR A 252 -19.53 5.65 -4.69
C THR A 252 -19.60 5.79 -3.18
N VAL A 253 -18.55 6.34 -2.58
CA VAL A 253 -18.48 6.60 -1.14
C VAL A 253 -19.21 7.90 -0.84
N THR A 254 -20.19 7.85 0.06
CA THR A 254 -20.89 9.01 0.61
C THR A 254 -20.66 9.09 2.12
N ASN A 255 -21.02 10.22 2.74
CA ASN A 255 -21.04 10.29 4.20
C ASN A 255 -21.95 9.20 4.79
N GLY A 256 -21.53 8.56 5.89
CA GLY A 256 -22.23 7.42 6.51
C GLY A 256 -21.75 6.04 6.04
N VAL A 257 -22.67 5.08 5.96
CA VAL A 257 -22.33 3.68 5.66
C VAL A 257 -22.61 3.36 4.20
N VAL A 258 -21.60 2.82 3.51
CA VAL A 258 -21.69 2.32 2.14
C VAL A 258 -21.44 0.82 2.15
N SER A 259 -22.30 0.05 1.47
CA SER A 259 -22.05 -1.38 1.30
C SER A 259 -21.18 -1.60 0.07
N ALA A 260 -20.01 -2.18 0.28
CA ALA A 260 -19.37 -2.98 -0.74
C ALA A 260 -20.17 -4.27 -0.98
N SER A 261 -20.00 -4.88 -2.14
CA SER A 261 -20.46 -6.24 -2.40
C SER A 261 -19.53 -7.25 -1.71
N THR A 262 -19.63 -8.52 -2.12
CA THR A 262 -18.70 -9.56 -1.69
C THR A 262 -17.33 -9.37 -2.35
N ILE A 263 -16.27 -9.42 -1.54
CA ILE A 263 -14.90 -9.50 -2.02
C ILE A 263 -14.52 -10.96 -2.23
N LYS A 264 -14.00 -11.27 -3.42
CA LYS A 264 -13.44 -12.59 -3.74
C LYS A 264 -11.97 -12.46 -4.13
N PHE A 265 -11.15 -13.39 -3.63
CA PHE A 265 -9.75 -13.54 -4.02
C PHE A 265 -9.69 -14.21 -5.40
N VAL A 266 -9.36 -13.43 -6.42
CA VAL A 266 -9.49 -13.84 -7.84
C VAL A 266 -8.20 -13.68 -8.62
N MET A 267 -7.24 -12.93 -8.09
CA MET A 267 -6.05 -12.50 -8.80
C MET A 267 -4.79 -12.88 -8.03
N PRO A 268 -4.25 -14.10 -8.23
CA PRO A 268 -2.94 -14.46 -7.70
C PRO A 268 -1.83 -13.61 -8.33
N ILE A 269 -0.84 -13.25 -7.50
CA ILE A 269 0.36 -12.54 -7.93
C ILE A 269 1.47 -13.56 -8.16
N TYR A 270 2.10 -13.45 -9.33
CA TYR A 270 3.21 -14.28 -9.74
C TYR A 270 4.48 -13.43 -9.79
N GLY A 271 5.55 -13.95 -9.19
CA GLY A 271 6.87 -13.33 -9.28
C GLY A 271 7.47 -13.45 -10.67
N GLU A 272 8.48 -12.65 -10.96
CA GLU A 272 9.30 -12.85 -12.15
C GLU A 272 10.36 -13.92 -11.85
N PRO A 273 10.50 -14.97 -12.68
CA PRO A 273 11.52 -15.97 -12.46
C PRO A 273 12.91 -15.33 -12.54
N ALA A 274 13.77 -15.68 -11.58
CA ALA A 274 15.17 -15.24 -11.56
C ALA A 274 15.94 -15.83 -12.75
N THR A 275 15.95 -15.09 -13.85
CA THR A 275 16.67 -15.42 -15.08
C THR A 275 17.65 -14.30 -15.42
N ASN A 276 18.75 -14.63 -16.10
CA ASN A 276 19.67 -13.61 -16.65
C ASN A 276 19.17 -13.05 -17.99
N ASP A 277 17.98 -13.46 -18.43
CA ASP A 277 17.41 -12.99 -19.69
C ASP A 277 16.80 -11.59 -19.51
N PRO A 278 16.80 -10.75 -20.55
CA PRO A 278 16.09 -9.47 -20.49
C PRO A 278 14.58 -9.70 -20.25
N PRO A 279 13.86 -8.73 -19.66
CA PRO A 279 12.41 -8.79 -19.51
C PRO A 279 11.71 -9.07 -20.85
N LEU A 280 10.60 -9.81 -20.82
CA LEU A 280 9.76 -9.94 -22.00
C LEU A 280 9.02 -8.63 -22.21
N THR A 281 9.27 -7.96 -23.33
CA THR A 281 8.63 -6.69 -23.65
C THR A 281 7.98 -6.77 -25.03
N ILE A 282 6.72 -6.36 -25.10
CA ILE A 282 6.01 -6.14 -26.36
C ILE A 282 5.95 -4.63 -26.60
N THR A 283 6.56 -4.19 -27.68
CA THR A 283 6.53 -2.79 -28.12
C THR A 283 5.74 -2.67 -29.41
N GLY A 284 4.99 -1.58 -29.56
CA GLY A 284 4.26 -1.32 -30.78
C GLY A 284 3.73 0.10 -30.87
N GLN A 285 2.97 0.35 -31.93
CA GLN A 285 2.25 1.58 -32.17
C GLN A 285 0.85 1.25 -32.67
N PHE A 286 -0.12 2.10 -32.38
CA PHE A 286 -1.47 2.02 -32.92
C PHE A 286 -1.89 3.34 -33.57
N ASP A 287 -2.88 3.27 -34.46
CA ASP A 287 -3.52 4.46 -35.00
C ASP A 287 -4.57 4.93 -33.99
N ALA A 288 -4.24 6.01 -33.28
CA ALA A 288 -5.13 6.59 -32.30
C ALA A 288 -6.43 7.08 -32.97
N PRO A 289 -7.60 6.72 -32.43
CA PRO A 289 -8.87 7.20 -32.94
C PRO A 289 -9.01 8.72 -32.73
N THR A 290 -9.73 9.39 -33.64
CA THR A 290 -9.93 10.84 -33.60
C THR A 290 -10.43 11.29 -32.23
N GLY A 291 -9.77 12.31 -31.66
CA GLY A 291 -10.09 12.87 -30.35
C GLY A 291 -9.07 12.51 -29.28
N TYR A 292 -8.50 11.30 -29.31
CA TYR A 292 -7.59 10.84 -28.25
C TYR A 292 -6.32 11.69 -28.14
N SER A 293 -5.55 11.83 -29.23
CA SER A 293 -4.29 12.59 -29.20
C SER A 293 -4.47 14.10 -29.16
N SER A 294 -5.66 14.61 -29.49
CA SER A 294 -5.94 16.04 -29.60
C SER A 294 -6.52 16.66 -28.33
N ASP A 295 -7.05 15.84 -27.41
CA ASP A 295 -7.70 16.29 -26.19
C ASP A 295 -7.16 15.50 -25.00
N SER A 296 -6.39 16.19 -24.15
CA SER A 296 -5.77 15.63 -22.95
C SER A 296 -6.77 15.24 -21.86
N THR A 297 -8.04 15.61 -22.00
CA THR A 297 -9.11 15.23 -21.06
C THR A 297 -9.84 13.96 -21.48
N THR A 298 -9.51 13.40 -22.64
CA THR A 298 -10.10 12.13 -23.07
C THR A 298 -9.64 10.98 -22.19
N LYS A 299 -10.50 9.97 -22.11
CA LYS A 299 -10.22 8.75 -21.36
C LYS A 299 -9.03 7.98 -21.95
N PRO A 300 -8.28 7.25 -21.11
CA PRO A 300 -7.07 6.57 -21.55
C PRO A 300 -7.36 5.43 -22.53
N ILE A 301 -6.32 5.08 -23.28
CA ILE A 301 -6.26 3.83 -24.02
C ILE A 301 -5.44 2.84 -23.20
N PHE A 302 -5.95 1.63 -23.05
CA PHE A 302 -5.23 0.51 -22.47
C PHE A 302 -4.80 -0.45 -23.58
N VAL A 303 -3.54 -0.86 -23.56
CA VAL A 303 -3.06 -1.97 -24.39
C VAL A 303 -3.07 -3.22 -23.54
N VAL A 304 -3.79 -4.23 -24.00
CA VAL A 304 -3.96 -5.51 -23.32
C VAL A 304 -3.30 -6.59 -24.17
N VAL A 305 -2.50 -7.42 -23.52
CA VAL A 305 -1.93 -8.64 -24.09
C VAL A 305 -2.54 -9.81 -23.36
N ALA A 306 -3.20 -10.70 -24.10
CA ALA A 306 -3.81 -11.89 -23.54
C ALA A 306 -3.32 -13.16 -24.24
N ARG A 307 -3.19 -14.25 -23.49
CA ARG A 307 -2.85 -15.56 -24.03
C ARG A 307 -4.03 -16.12 -24.82
N GLY A 308 -3.74 -16.68 -25.99
CA GLY A 308 -4.73 -17.28 -26.88
C GLY A 308 -4.86 -16.54 -28.20
N SER A 309 -5.64 -17.12 -29.12
CA SER A 309 -5.82 -16.59 -30.47
C SER A 309 -7.29 -16.36 -30.85
N ASP A 310 -8.25 -16.90 -30.09
CA ASP A 310 -9.68 -16.66 -30.27
C ASP A 310 -10.12 -15.46 -29.40
N PRO A 311 -10.56 -14.35 -30.01
CA PRO A 311 -11.04 -13.18 -29.27
C PRO A 311 -12.15 -13.51 -28.27
N ASN A 312 -13.08 -14.42 -28.60
CA ASN A 312 -14.22 -14.72 -27.72
C ASN A 312 -13.77 -15.40 -26.44
N GLU A 313 -12.80 -16.32 -26.54
CA GLU A 313 -12.18 -16.97 -25.40
C GLU A 313 -11.41 -15.94 -24.56
N VAL A 314 -10.61 -15.10 -25.21
CA VAL A 314 -9.82 -14.04 -24.55
C VAL A 314 -10.71 -13.11 -23.73
N PHE A 315 -11.77 -12.55 -24.32
CA PHE A 315 -12.67 -11.64 -23.60
C PHE A 315 -13.42 -12.33 -22.46
N THR A 316 -13.72 -13.62 -22.60
CA THR A 316 -14.32 -14.42 -21.51
C THR A 316 -13.34 -14.60 -20.34
N ASN A 317 -12.06 -14.89 -20.63
CA ASN A 317 -11.04 -15.10 -19.61
C ASN A 317 -10.68 -13.82 -18.86
N ILE A 318 -10.56 -12.68 -19.56
CA ILE A 318 -10.28 -11.38 -18.96
C ILE A 318 -11.41 -10.98 -17.99
N LYS A 319 -12.67 -11.21 -18.37
CA LYS A 319 -13.82 -10.92 -17.50
C LYS A 319 -13.80 -11.69 -16.17
N ASN A 320 -13.21 -12.88 -16.16
CA ASN A 320 -13.05 -13.69 -14.96
C ASN A 320 -11.80 -13.34 -14.13
N LEU A 321 -11.05 -12.31 -14.54
CA LEU A 321 -9.81 -11.85 -13.91
C LEU A 321 -8.72 -12.92 -13.78
N ASN A 322 -8.62 -13.85 -14.72
CA ASN A 322 -7.52 -14.80 -14.71
C ASN A 322 -6.20 -14.12 -15.14
N THR A 323 -5.41 -13.67 -14.18
CA THR A 323 -4.12 -12.98 -14.44
C THR A 323 -3.05 -13.84 -15.08
N GLN A 324 -3.21 -15.18 -15.14
CA GLN A 324 -2.33 -16.02 -15.97
C GLN A 324 -2.61 -15.87 -17.47
N THR A 325 -3.69 -15.20 -17.84
CA THR A 325 -4.15 -15.11 -19.23
C THR A 325 -4.04 -13.71 -19.81
N PHE A 326 -3.74 -12.67 -19.02
CA PHE A 326 -3.56 -11.32 -19.57
C PHE A 326 -2.65 -10.43 -18.71
N ASP A 327 -2.11 -9.40 -19.37
CA ASP A 327 -1.47 -8.24 -18.77
C ASP A 327 -1.91 -6.98 -19.53
N PHE A 328 -1.77 -5.80 -18.91
CA PHE A 328 -2.13 -4.54 -19.55
C PHE A 328 -1.29 -3.38 -19.06
N THR A 329 -1.23 -2.34 -19.90
CA THR A 329 -0.66 -1.03 -19.56
C THR A 329 -1.54 0.09 -20.07
N ARG A 330 -1.64 1.16 -19.29
CA ARG A 330 -2.22 2.43 -19.69
C ARG A 330 -1.25 3.18 -20.59
N VAL A 331 -1.70 3.57 -21.78
CA VAL A 331 -0.92 4.42 -22.69
C VAL A 331 -0.95 5.86 -22.18
N THR A 332 0.22 6.50 -22.14
CA THR A 332 0.37 7.91 -21.79
C THR A 332 -0.53 8.78 -22.69
N GLN A 333 -1.26 9.70 -22.09
CA GLN A 333 -2.18 10.57 -22.84
C GLN A 333 -1.43 11.33 -23.95
N GLY A 334 -1.97 11.29 -25.17
CA GLY A 334 -1.37 11.96 -26.33
C GLY A 334 -0.36 11.11 -27.11
N GLU A 335 0.15 10.03 -26.53
CA GLU A 335 1.07 9.10 -27.20
C GLU A 335 0.31 7.99 -27.93
N ASN A 336 0.91 7.40 -28.96
CA ASN A 336 0.33 6.27 -29.69
C ASN A 336 1.26 5.07 -29.79
N THR A 337 2.38 5.12 -29.07
CA THR A 337 3.34 4.04 -28.89
C THR A 337 3.14 3.40 -27.52
N PHE A 338 3.44 2.11 -27.40
CA PHE A 338 3.40 1.42 -26.13
C PHE A 338 4.61 0.49 -25.98
N ALA A 339 5.00 0.28 -24.73
CA ALA A 339 5.92 -0.77 -24.30
C ALA A 339 5.30 -1.45 -23.08
N LEU A 340 4.92 -2.72 -23.23
CA LEU A 340 4.39 -3.52 -22.15
C LEU A 340 5.41 -4.59 -21.77
N THR A 341 5.93 -4.50 -20.56
CA THR A 341 6.68 -5.59 -19.95
C THR A 341 5.69 -6.61 -19.41
N ILE A 342 5.83 -7.87 -19.84
CA ILE A 342 4.98 -8.99 -19.42
C ILE A 342 5.80 -9.96 -18.58
N SER A 343 5.19 -10.53 -17.55
CA SER A 343 5.90 -11.46 -16.68
C SER A 343 6.16 -12.80 -17.37
N ARG A 344 7.36 -13.37 -17.21
CA ARG A 344 7.70 -14.73 -17.68
C ARG A 344 6.93 -15.83 -16.94
N SER A 345 6.42 -15.55 -15.75
CA SER A 345 5.52 -16.47 -15.04
C SER A 345 4.14 -16.52 -15.68
N LYS A 346 3.76 -15.47 -16.41
CA LYS A 346 2.50 -15.40 -17.16
C LYS A 346 2.66 -15.81 -18.61
N PHE A 347 3.75 -15.43 -19.28
CA PHE A 347 3.98 -15.61 -20.72
C PHE A 347 5.36 -16.19 -21.03
N ASN A 348 5.45 -17.05 -22.04
CA ASN A 348 6.71 -17.63 -22.51
C ASN A 348 7.03 -17.21 -23.95
N PRO A 349 8.31 -17.11 -24.34
CA PRO A 349 8.68 -17.00 -25.75
C PRO A 349 8.07 -18.13 -26.58
N GLY A 350 7.35 -17.78 -27.65
CA GLY A 350 6.63 -18.72 -28.51
C GLY A 350 5.14 -18.88 -28.18
N ASP A 351 4.66 -18.31 -27.07
CA ASP A 351 3.22 -18.25 -26.79
C ASP A 351 2.49 -17.46 -27.88
N GLN A 352 1.32 -17.96 -28.28
CA GLN A 352 0.39 -17.19 -29.08
C GLN A 352 -0.39 -16.24 -28.17
N VAL A 353 -0.33 -14.96 -28.51
CA VAL A 353 -1.02 -13.89 -27.78
C VAL A 353 -1.94 -13.11 -28.71
N PHE A 354 -3.04 -12.64 -28.14
CA PHE A 354 -3.95 -11.68 -28.72
C PHE A 354 -3.68 -10.31 -28.11
N ILE A 355 -3.41 -9.32 -28.95
CA ILE A 355 -3.07 -7.96 -28.52
C ILE A 355 -4.16 -7.03 -29.04
N PHE A 356 -4.75 -6.23 -28.15
CA PHE A 356 -5.75 -5.24 -28.53
C PHE A 356 -5.62 -3.97 -27.70
N ALA A 357 -6.09 -2.86 -28.26
CA ALA A 357 -6.20 -1.58 -27.58
C ALA A 357 -7.68 -1.32 -27.23
N LEU A 358 -7.93 -0.93 -25.99
CA LEU A 358 -9.25 -0.55 -25.47
C LEU A 358 -9.26 0.94 -25.17
N TRP A 359 -10.10 1.71 -25.86
CA TRP A 359 -10.38 3.09 -25.49
C TRP A 359 -11.57 3.13 -24.53
N ASP A 360 -11.31 3.46 -23.26
CA ASP A 360 -12.29 3.46 -22.19
C ASP A 360 -13.19 4.71 -22.20
N LYS A 361 -13.98 4.91 -23.27
CA LYS A 361 -14.77 6.13 -23.50
C LYS A 361 -15.90 6.39 -22.50
#